data_AF-A0A7C6R2D9-F1
#
_entry.id   AF-A0A7C6R2D9-F1
#
_cell.length_a   1.000
_cell.length_b   1.000
_cell.length_c   1.000
_cell.angle_alpha   90.00
_cell.angle_beta   90.00
_cell.angle_gamma   90.00
#
_symmetry.space_group_name_H-M   'P 1'
#
loop_
_entity.id
_entity.type
_entity.pdbx_description
1 polymer ?
#
loop_
_entity_poly.entity_id
_entity_poly.type
_entity_poly.pdbx_seq_one_letter_code
_entity_poly.pdbx_strand_id
1 'polypeptide(L)'
;KTDIPGLFAAGEVSGGVQGRNRLGGNSLVDIFVFGRRAGRAAARLAAETPVPEKLSLEHVRRYHRELAGAGIARERVSPLLLPDYTRPAVKERRYS
;
A
#
# COMPACT_ATOMS: atom_id res chain seq x y z
N LYS A 1 -7.42 -2.35 11.17
CA LYS A 1 -6.45 -3.41 10.83
C LYS A 1 -7.05 -4.17 9.66
N THR A 2 -6.26 -4.54 8.66
CA THR A 2 -6.75 -5.32 7.51
C THR A 2 -6.59 -6.83 7.77
N ASP A 3 -7.08 -7.67 6.85
CA ASP A 3 -6.85 -9.12 6.89
C ASP A 3 -5.38 -9.48 6.56
N ILE A 4 -4.63 -8.56 5.97
CA ILE A 4 -3.19 -8.71 5.77
C ILE A 4 -2.47 -8.36 7.09
N PRO A 5 -1.74 -9.31 7.71
CA PRO A 5 -0.99 -9.06 8.93
C PRO A 5 0.01 -7.90 8.74
N GLY A 6 0.09 -7.02 9.71
CA GLY A 6 0.96 -5.84 9.64
C GLY A 6 0.44 -4.68 8.79
N LEU A 7 -0.60 -4.88 7.98
CA LEU A 7 -1.17 -3.82 7.15
C LEU A 7 -2.34 -3.12 7.86
N PHE A 8 -2.24 -1.79 7.92
CA PHE A 8 -3.27 -0.90 8.42
C PHE A 8 -3.72 0.05 7.31
N ALA A 9 -5.02 0.30 7.23
CA ALA A 9 -5.65 1.23 6.30
C ALA A 9 -6.57 2.18 7.08
N ALA A 10 -6.66 3.42 6.64
CA ALA A 10 -7.55 4.44 7.21
C ALA A 10 -7.90 5.49 6.15
N GLY A 11 -9.02 6.19 6.35
CA GLY A 11 -9.51 7.21 5.41
C GLY A 11 -10.25 6.58 4.23
N GLU A 12 -10.15 7.21 3.06
CA GLU A 12 -10.90 6.82 1.87
C GLU A 12 -10.65 5.35 1.44
N VAL A 13 -9.39 4.90 1.53
CA VAL A 13 -9.00 3.53 1.17
C VAL A 13 -9.60 2.46 2.10
N SER A 14 -9.99 2.80 3.33
CA SER A 14 -10.55 1.82 4.27
C SER A 14 -12.02 1.48 4.01
N GLY A 15 -12.76 2.29 3.22
CA GLY A 15 -14.16 2.06 2.87
C GLY A 15 -15.09 1.75 4.05
N GLY A 16 -16.32 1.32 3.76
CA GLY A 16 -17.19 0.61 4.71
C GLY A 16 -17.96 1.45 5.75
N VAL A 17 -17.38 2.49 6.35
CA VAL A 17 -18.01 3.26 7.44
C VAL A 17 -19.28 4.00 6.99
N GLN A 18 -19.31 4.47 5.74
CA GLN A 18 -20.38 5.33 5.22
C GLN A 18 -21.37 4.60 4.29
N GLY A 19 -21.30 3.26 4.20
CA GLY A 19 -22.21 2.47 3.36
C GLY A 19 -22.19 2.87 1.87
N ARG A 20 -23.33 2.77 1.18
CA ARG A 20 -23.47 3.12 -0.25
C ARG A 20 -23.40 4.63 -0.51
N ASN A 21 -23.77 5.46 0.46
CA ASN A 21 -23.82 6.91 0.32
C ASN A 21 -23.06 7.58 1.46
N ARG A 22 -21.93 8.20 1.13
CA ARG A 22 -21.25 9.13 2.02
C ARG A 22 -22.16 10.31 2.32
N LEU A 23 -22.60 10.45 3.57
CA LEU A 23 -23.25 11.67 4.05
C LEU A 23 -22.21 12.79 4.04
N GLY A 24 -22.43 13.81 3.19
CA GLY A 24 -21.51 14.92 2.99
C GLY A 24 -21.12 15.59 4.29
N GLY A 25 -19.81 15.73 4.54
CA GLY A 25 -19.26 16.40 5.73
C GLY A 25 -18.51 15.50 6.71
N ASN A 26 -18.77 14.19 6.73
CA ASN A 26 -18.11 13.26 7.68
C ASN A 26 -16.71 12.80 7.24
N SER A 27 -16.24 13.24 6.06
CA SER A 27 -14.98 12.80 5.49
C SER A 27 -13.77 13.16 6.31
N LEU A 28 -13.75 14.39 6.83
CA LEU A 28 -12.61 14.91 7.57
C LEU A 28 -12.51 14.24 8.95
N VAL A 29 -13.65 14.08 9.63
CA VAL A 29 -13.71 13.42 10.93
C VAL A 29 -13.24 11.96 10.82
N ASP A 30 -13.67 11.24 9.78
CA ASP A 30 -13.22 9.87 9.53
C ASP A 30 -11.69 9.79 9.35
N ILE A 31 -11.13 10.68 8.55
CA ILE A 31 -9.67 10.72 8.33
C ILE A 31 -8.95 10.96 9.66
N PHE A 32 -9.35 11.93 10.46
CA PHE A 32 -8.67 12.24 11.72
C PHE A 32 -8.82 11.14 12.77
N VAL A 33 -10.03 10.60 12.94
CA VAL A 33 -10.31 9.58 13.96
C VAL A 33 -9.67 8.25 13.57
N PHE A 34 -9.98 7.72 12.38
CA PHE A 34 -9.46 6.43 11.95
C PHE A 34 -7.97 6.51 11.60
N GLY A 35 -7.50 7.63 11.06
CA GLY A 35 -6.07 7.86 10.82
C GLY A 35 -5.27 7.83 12.11
N ARG A 36 -5.71 8.55 13.16
CA ARG A 36 -5.04 8.50 14.47
C ARG A 36 -5.06 7.09 15.08
N ARG A 37 -6.18 6.37 14.98
CA ARG A 37 -6.27 4.98 15.49
C ARG A 37 -5.34 4.04 14.74
N ALA A 38 -5.33 4.10 13.41
CA ALA A 38 -4.45 3.28 12.57
C ALA A 38 -2.98 3.58 12.84
N GLY A 39 -2.60 4.87 12.93
CA GLY A 39 -1.23 5.29 13.23
C GLY A 39 -0.75 4.79 14.60
N ARG A 40 -1.56 4.93 15.66
CA ARG A 40 -1.20 4.40 16.99
C ARG A 40 -1.06 2.89 17.00
N ALA A 41 -1.93 2.17 16.31
CA ALA A 41 -1.85 0.71 16.23
C ALA A 41 -0.62 0.24 15.42
N ALA A 42 -0.33 0.90 14.30
CA ALA A 42 0.85 0.63 13.49
C ALA A 42 2.15 0.93 14.27
N ALA A 43 2.22 2.04 15.00
CA ALA A 43 3.37 2.39 15.82
C ALA A 43 3.63 1.36 16.93
N ARG A 44 2.57 0.89 17.62
CA ARG A 44 2.68 -0.17 18.62
C ARG A 44 3.20 -1.47 18.01
N LEU A 45 2.61 -1.89 16.89
CA LEU A 45 3.06 -3.10 16.21
C LEU A 45 4.51 -2.99 15.75
N ALA A 46 4.92 -1.84 15.21
CA ALA A 46 6.29 -1.62 14.76
C ALA A 46 7.29 -1.71 15.91
N ALA A 47 6.94 -1.19 17.10
CA ALA A 47 7.78 -1.29 18.30
C ALA A 47 7.93 -2.73 18.81
N GLU A 48 6.93 -3.58 18.60
CA GLU A 48 6.92 -4.99 18.98
C GLU A 48 7.53 -5.90 17.90
N THR A 49 7.68 -5.40 16.66
CA THR A 49 8.15 -6.20 15.52
C THR A 49 9.67 -6.33 15.56
N PRO A 50 10.22 -7.56 15.58
CA PRO A 50 11.65 -7.76 15.49
C PRO A 50 12.20 -7.22 14.16
N VAL A 51 13.19 -6.35 14.25
CA VAL A 51 13.92 -5.86 13.07
C VAL A 51 15.11 -6.79 12.83
N PRO A 52 15.25 -7.41 11.65
CA PRO A 52 16.42 -8.23 11.35
C PRO A 52 17.69 -7.38 11.34
N GLU A 53 18.81 -7.96 11.77
CA GLU A 53 20.12 -7.28 11.81
C GLU A 53 20.55 -6.72 10.44
N LYS A 54 20.11 -7.37 9.35
CA LYS A 54 20.35 -6.93 7.98
C LYS A 54 19.03 -6.81 7.22
N LEU A 55 18.75 -5.62 6.73
CA LEU A 55 17.63 -5.38 5.81
C LEU A 55 17.92 -6.10 4.49
N SER A 56 16.92 -6.81 3.97
CA SER A 56 17.04 -7.50 2.69
C SER A 56 15.71 -7.50 1.92
N LEU A 57 15.83 -7.63 0.61
CA LEU A 57 14.68 -7.83 -0.29
C LEU A 57 14.32 -9.31 -0.44
N GLU A 58 14.68 -10.16 0.53
CA GLU A 58 14.49 -11.60 0.37
C GLU A 58 13.02 -12.00 0.28
N HIS A 59 12.13 -11.25 0.94
CA HIS A 59 10.69 -11.43 0.78
C HIS A 59 10.24 -11.21 -0.68
N VAL A 60 10.82 -10.23 -1.40
CA VAL A 60 10.53 -9.97 -2.82
C VAL A 60 11.08 -11.09 -3.69
N ARG A 61 12.33 -11.51 -3.44
CA ARG A 61 12.96 -12.61 -4.18
C ARG A 61 12.20 -13.92 -4.01
N ARG A 62 11.76 -14.22 -2.78
CA ARG A 62 10.90 -15.36 -2.46
C ARG A 62 9.59 -15.30 -3.24
N TYR A 63 8.89 -14.16 -3.19
CA TYR A 63 7.66 -13.95 -3.96
C TYR A 63 7.86 -14.19 -5.46
N HIS A 64 8.96 -13.70 -6.04
CA HIS A 64 9.28 -13.97 -7.44
C HIS A 64 9.50 -15.46 -7.71
N ARG A 65 10.19 -16.20 -6.83
CA ARG A 65 10.37 -17.65 -6.98
C ARG A 65 9.03 -18.39 -6.92
N GLU A 66 8.15 -18.00 -6.00
CA GLU A 66 6.78 -18.54 -5.89
C GLU A 66 5.97 -18.31 -7.18
N LEU A 67 6.01 -17.09 -7.73
CA LEU A 67 5.35 -16.78 -9.01
C LEU A 67 5.88 -17.65 -10.17
N ALA A 68 7.20 -17.86 -10.24
CA ALA A 68 7.79 -18.72 -11.27
C ALA A 68 7.37 -20.18 -11.10
N GLY A 69 7.36 -20.69 -9.86
CA GLY A 69 6.89 -22.05 -9.55
C GLY A 69 5.41 -22.27 -9.86
N ALA A 70 4.59 -21.23 -9.70
CA ALA A 70 3.17 -21.25 -10.06
C ALA A 70 2.91 -21.05 -11.57
N GLY A 71 3.95 -20.86 -12.40
CA GLY A 71 3.81 -20.64 -13.84
C GLY A 71 3.11 -19.32 -14.20
N ILE A 72 3.07 -18.34 -13.28
CA ILE A 72 2.38 -17.07 -13.51
C ILE A 72 3.27 -16.16 -14.36
N ALA A 73 2.77 -15.80 -15.54
CA ALA A 73 3.45 -14.88 -16.46
C ALA A 73 3.72 -13.53 -15.78
N ARG A 74 4.98 -13.08 -15.87
CA ARG A 74 5.48 -11.85 -15.25
C ARG A 74 5.28 -10.60 -16.12
N GLU A 75 4.62 -10.76 -17.25
CA GLU A 75 4.41 -9.72 -18.27
C GLU A 75 3.35 -8.70 -17.84
N ARG A 76 2.64 -8.96 -16.74
CA ARG A 76 1.60 -8.07 -16.23
C ARG A 76 2.25 -6.83 -15.59
N VAL A 77 2.58 -5.85 -16.43
CA VAL A 77 2.81 -4.47 -16.00
C VAL A 77 1.50 -4.00 -15.36
N SER A 78 1.57 -3.33 -14.20
CA SER A 78 0.38 -2.69 -13.63
C SER A 78 -0.33 -1.91 -14.73
N PRO A 79 -1.65 -2.08 -14.89
CA PRO A 79 -2.37 -1.40 -15.95
C PRO A 79 -2.06 0.09 -15.85
N LEU A 80 -1.73 0.70 -16.98
CA LEU A 80 -1.53 2.14 -17.07
C LEU A 80 -2.87 2.81 -16.75
N LEU A 81 -3.10 3.12 -15.46
CA LEU A 81 -4.38 3.64 -14.97
C LEU A 81 -4.67 5.05 -15.51
N LEU A 82 -3.61 5.77 -15.87
CA LEU A 82 -3.64 7.10 -16.44
C LEU A 82 -2.60 7.17 -17.56
N PRO A 83 -2.88 7.87 -18.68
CA PRO A 83 -1.87 8.17 -19.68
C PRO A 83 -0.59 8.66 -19.03
N ASP A 84 0.56 8.29 -19.59
CA ASP A 84 1.84 8.77 -19.08
C ASP A 84 1.99 10.27 -19.39
N TYR A 85 1.55 11.11 -18.44
CA TYR A 85 1.63 12.57 -18.52
C TYR A 85 3.03 13.10 -18.23
N THR A 86 4.02 12.23 -18.01
CA THR A 86 5.39 12.66 -17.76
C THR A 86 5.92 13.37 -19.00
N ARG A 87 6.30 14.64 -18.85
CA ARG A 87 6.90 15.42 -19.95
C ARG A 87 8.18 14.71 -20.44
N PRO A 88 8.47 14.71 -21.75
CA PRO A 88 9.65 14.04 -22.30
C PRO A 88 10.96 14.39 -21.58
N ALA A 89 11.16 15.66 -21.25
CA ALA A 89 12.34 16.17 -20.52
C ALA A 89 12.49 15.60 -19.09
N VAL A 90 11.41 15.09 -18.48
CA VAL A 90 11.44 14.46 -17.16
C VAL A 90 11.71 12.95 -17.28
N LYS A 91 11.34 12.33 -18.40
CA LYS A 91 11.60 10.91 -18.68
C LYS A 91 13.10 10.62 -18.83
N GLU A 92 13.84 11.51 -19.49
CA GLU A 92 15.30 11.37 -19.69
C GLU A 92 16.09 11.33 -18.39
N ARG A 93 15.63 12.01 -17.33
CA ARG A 93 16.28 12.02 -16.01
C ARG A 93 15.97 10.80 -15.14
N ARG A 94 14.99 9.96 -15.53
CA ARG A 94 14.52 8.85 -14.69
C ARG A 94 15.29 7.55 -14.92
N TYR A 95 16.06 7.48 -16.01
CA TYR A 95 16.85 6.32 -16.42
C TYR A 95 18.36 6.61 -16.52
N SER A 96 18.79 7.81 -16.12
CA SER A 96 20.19 8.18 -15.85
C SER A 96 20.53 7.94 -14.38
#